data_AF-Q23CK2-F1
#
_entry.id   AF-Q23CK2-F1
#
_cell.length_a   1.000
_cell.length_b   1.000
_cell.length_c   1.000
_cell.angle_alpha   90.00
_cell.angle_beta   90.00
_cell.angle_gamma   90.00
#
_symmetry.space_group_name_H-M   'P 1'
#
loop_
_entity.id
_entity.type
_entity.pdbx_description
1 polymer ?
#
loop_
_entity_poly.entity_id
_entity_poly.type
_entity_poly.pdbx_seq_one_letter_code
_entity_poly.pdbx_strand_id
1 'polypeptide(L)'
;MSKTTLFVLFFSLCLSTTLAGDCKEIKNMPECHQAKCRYDFFAQKCLDVLSQENSTACQEFNDSVSCKQNISCYWTTTGMRGACHSYLELDCTQYSESQSCSNAPQCQWHSTSLKGACSNLGCRQFQDSQNCGYNQQKCKWFEAGIGAGCLSLEEYSSLSCSDFNDSAPCKQNPTCYWTTTGMRGACHSYLDFDCTKFTESQDCSAVPQCQWNTTGMRGACSNLGCEQFKDDKTCGFNSKCKWFNYGMRSACLSMEEYSKITCYDYNDSQPCKQNSSCYWTTTGMRGACHSYLDFDCTQFTESQNCSTVPQCQWNTTGMRGACSNLGCQQFLDSQTCSFNQKCKWSTTNACISNQQEMY
;
A
#
# COMPACT_ATOMS: atom_id res chain seq x y z
N MET A 1 27.40 -13.13 -54.72
CA MET A 1 27.87 -14.09 -53.71
C MET A 1 29.15 -13.57 -53.09
N SER A 2 29.20 -13.54 -51.76
CA SER A 2 30.28 -13.04 -50.89
C SER A 2 30.61 -11.55 -50.96
N LYS A 3 30.29 -10.84 -49.87
CA LYS A 3 31.15 -9.84 -49.23
C LYS A 3 30.62 -9.53 -47.83
N THR A 4 31.37 -10.04 -46.86
CA THR A 4 31.29 -9.76 -45.43
C THR A 4 31.58 -8.28 -45.17
N THR A 5 30.80 -7.61 -44.34
CA THR A 5 31.20 -6.31 -43.75
C THR A 5 30.84 -6.29 -42.28
N LEU A 6 31.88 -6.15 -41.48
CA LEU A 6 31.93 -6.01 -40.05
C LEU A 6 31.57 -4.56 -39.69
N PHE A 7 30.64 -4.32 -38.77
CA PHE A 7 30.49 -3.01 -38.13
C PHE A 7 30.43 -3.19 -36.62
N VAL A 8 31.43 -2.62 -35.96
CA VAL A 8 31.58 -2.50 -34.51
C VAL A 8 31.09 -1.10 -34.13
N LEU A 9 30.19 -0.99 -33.16
CA LEU A 9 29.91 0.26 -32.45
C LEU A 9 29.79 -0.03 -30.95
N PHE A 10 30.64 0.63 -30.16
CA PHE A 10 30.65 0.66 -28.70
C PHE A 10 30.77 2.13 -28.26
N PHE A 11 29.84 2.57 -27.39
CA PHE A 11 29.91 3.65 -26.38
C PHE A 11 30.14 5.11 -26.87
N SER A 12 29.65 6.19 -26.26
CA SER A 12 29.26 6.46 -24.87
C SER A 12 28.26 7.62 -24.76
N LEU A 13 27.49 7.61 -23.67
CA LEU A 13 26.57 8.62 -23.16
C LEU A 13 27.27 9.69 -22.28
N CYS A 14 26.52 10.77 -22.02
CA CYS A 14 26.63 11.80 -20.96
C CYS A 14 27.29 13.14 -21.30
N LEU A 15 26.49 14.23 -21.24
CA LEU A 15 26.53 15.33 -20.26
C LEU A 15 25.42 16.36 -20.64
N SER A 16 24.35 16.51 -19.85
CA SER A 16 24.17 17.49 -18.76
C SER A 16 23.51 18.81 -19.19
N THR A 17 22.22 18.99 -18.86
CA THR A 17 21.63 20.33 -18.67
C THR A 17 20.70 20.35 -17.46
N THR A 18 20.99 21.32 -16.61
CA THR A 18 20.37 21.80 -15.38
C THR A 18 18.87 22.09 -15.47
N LEU A 19 18.12 21.70 -14.44
CA LEU A 19 16.79 22.25 -14.13
C LEU A 19 16.80 22.81 -12.70
N ALA A 20 16.86 24.14 -12.62
CA ALA A 20 16.44 24.89 -11.45
C ALA A 20 14.91 24.96 -11.49
N GLY A 21 14.25 24.36 -10.50
CA GLY A 21 12.81 24.45 -10.28
C GLY A 21 12.53 25.32 -9.07
N ASP A 22 11.84 26.43 -9.29
CA ASP A 22 11.36 27.36 -8.26
C ASP A 22 10.49 26.66 -7.21
N CYS A 23 10.86 26.80 -5.93
CA CYS A 23 9.99 26.48 -4.80
C CYS A 23 8.84 27.51 -4.74
N LYS A 24 7.67 27.18 -5.30
CA LYS A 24 6.43 27.88 -4.98
C LYS A 24 5.96 27.46 -3.57
N GLU A 25 5.86 28.45 -2.69
CA GLU A 25 5.19 28.40 -1.39
C GLU A 25 3.80 27.75 -1.52
N ILE A 26 3.60 26.57 -0.94
CA ILE A 26 2.26 26.00 -0.71
C ILE A 26 1.70 26.64 0.56
N LYS A 27 1.05 27.79 0.41
CA LYS A 27 0.18 28.38 1.44
C LYS A 27 -1.21 27.78 1.26
N ASN A 28 -1.52 26.72 2.00
CA ASN A 28 -2.85 26.26 2.44
C ASN A 28 -2.78 24.76 2.75
N MET A 29 -2.46 24.39 3.99
CA MET A 29 -2.61 23.03 4.51
C MET A 29 -3.97 22.88 5.20
N PRO A 30 -4.69 21.76 5.01
CA PRO A 30 -5.90 21.49 5.77
C PRO A 30 -5.57 21.19 7.24
N GLU A 31 -6.22 21.89 8.17
CA GLU A 31 -6.10 21.66 9.61
C GLU A 31 -6.67 20.28 9.99
N CYS A 32 -5.87 19.46 10.68
CA CYS A 32 -6.31 18.16 11.18
C CYS A 32 -7.10 18.38 12.49
N HIS A 33 -8.43 18.49 12.40
CA HIS A 33 -9.31 18.95 13.49
C HIS A 33 -9.70 17.91 14.56
N GLN A 34 -8.89 16.87 14.79
CA GLN A 34 -9.16 15.91 15.87
C GLN A 34 -7.96 15.75 16.80
N ALA A 35 -8.21 15.75 18.12
CA ALA A 35 -7.19 15.78 19.18
C ALA A 35 -6.24 14.55 19.22
N LYS A 36 -6.38 13.59 18.31
CA LYS A 36 -5.61 12.33 18.27
C LYS A 36 -5.15 11.91 16.87
N CYS A 37 -4.98 12.84 15.93
CA CYS A 37 -4.42 12.54 14.62
C CYS A 37 -2.98 13.04 14.51
N ARG A 38 -2.11 12.23 13.87
CA ARG A 38 -0.76 12.65 13.46
C ARG A 38 -0.76 12.84 11.95
N TYR A 39 -0.17 13.95 11.50
CA TYR A 39 0.05 14.21 10.08
C TYR A 39 1.40 13.64 9.66
N ASP A 40 1.41 12.79 8.64
CA ASP A 40 2.64 12.30 8.01
C ASP A 40 2.98 13.19 6.81
N PHE A 41 4.12 13.89 6.90
CA PHE A 41 4.57 14.85 5.89
C PHE A 41 4.99 14.17 4.57
N PHE A 42 5.44 12.92 4.62
CA PHE A 42 5.88 12.18 3.43
C PHE A 42 4.72 11.53 2.70
N ALA A 43 3.69 11.11 3.44
CA ALA A 43 2.50 10.50 2.86
C ALA A 43 1.31 11.47 2.64
N GLN A 44 1.43 12.73 3.07
CA GLN A 44 0.42 13.80 3.00
C GLN A 44 -0.99 13.38 3.49
N LYS A 45 -1.07 12.57 4.55
CA LYS A 45 -2.34 12.07 5.10
C LYS A 45 -2.39 12.13 6.63
N CYS A 46 -3.58 12.33 7.20
CA CYS A 46 -3.83 12.15 8.64
C CYS A 46 -4.03 10.65 8.92
N LEU A 47 -3.30 10.12 9.90
CA LEU A 47 -3.40 8.72 10.34
C LEU A 47 -4.27 8.60 11.59
N ASP A 48 -5.22 7.67 11.58
CA ASP A 48 -5.99 7.27 12.77
C ASP A 48 -5.16 6.31 13.63
N VAL A 49 -4.97 6.65 14.91
CA VAL A 49 -4.31 5.79 15.90
C VAL A 49 -5.37 4.86 16.50
N LEU A 50 -5.56 3.68 15.89
CA LEU A 50 -6.39 2.60 16.46
C LEU A 50 -5.60 1.29 16.55
N SER A 51 -5.09 1.01 17.75
CA SER A 51 -5.26 -0.26 18.51
C SER A 51 -4.15 -0.38 19.57
N GLN A 52 -4.49 -0.10 20.84
CA GLN A 52 -3.73 -0.58 22.01
C GLN A 52 -4.71 -1.37 22.88
N GLU A 53 -4.98 -2.61 22.51
CA GLU A 53 -5.49 -3.58 23.47
C GLU A 53 -4.27 -4.27 24.12
N ASN A 54 -4.16 -4.12 25.44
CA ASN A 54 -3.23 -4.80 26.36
C ASN A 54 -1.77 -4.32 26.52
N SER A 55 -1.41 -3.09 26.17
CA SER A 55 -0.23 -2.46 26.81
C SER A 55 -0.71 -1.45 27.86
N THR A 56 -0.46 -1.72 29.14
CA THR A 56 -0.57 -0.69 30.19
C THR A 56 0.23 0.51 29.72
N ALA A 57 -0.42 1.67 29.55
CA ALA A 57 0.26 2.85 29.03
C ALA A 57 1.42 3.15 29.98
N CYS A 58 2.64 3.29 29.46
CA CYS A 58 3.85 3.47 30.28
C CYS A 58 3.72 4.64 31.27
N GLN A 59 2.83 5.60 30.97
CA GLN A 59 2.46 6.74 31.81
C GLN A 59 1.86 6.36 33.19
N GLU A 60 1.43 5.11 33.39
CA GLU A 60 0.88 4.64 34.67
C GLU A 60 1.96 4.27 35.70
N PHE A 61 3.24 4.14 35.29
CA PHE A 61 4.33 3.84 36.20
C PHE A 61 4.89 5.11 36.83
N ASN A 62 4.70 5.25 38.15
CA ASN A 62 5.14 6.42 38.92
C ASN A 62 6.57 6.31 39.48
N ASP A 63 7.24 5.19 39.27
CA ASP A 63 8.61 4.96 39.76
C ASP A 63 9.48 4.21 38.74
N SER A 64 10.79 4.43 38.85
CA SER A 64 11.77 3.88 37.90
C SER A 64 11.89 2.35 37.93
N VAL A 65 11.53 1.70 39.04
CA VAL A 65 11.65 0.25 39.19
C VAL A 65 10.52 -0.42 38.42
N SER A 66 9.28 0.02 38.65
CA SER A 66 8.10 -0.48 37.94
C SER A 66 8.17 -0.21 36.43
N CYS A 67 8.65 0.98 36.04
CA CYS A 67 8.83 1.33 34.63
C CYS A 67 9.83 0.41 33.91
N LYS A 68 10.98 0.11 34.54
CA LYS A 68 12.04 -0.74 33.95
C LYS A 68 11.67 -2.22 33.86
N GLN A 69 10.66 -2.68 34.60
CA GLN A 69 10.17 -4.05 34.51
C GLN A 69 9.32 -4.30 33.26
N ASN A 70 8.80 -3.25 32.62
CA ASN A 70 8.06 -3.37 31.38
C ASN A 70 9.00 -3.15 30.17
N ILE A 71 9.16 -4.20 29.34
CA ILE A 71 10.09 -4.19 28.19
C ILE A 71 9.76 -3.10 27.15
N SER A 72 8.54 -2.57 27.17
CA SER A 72 8.05 -1.56 26.22
C SER A 72 8.20 -0.13 26.74
N CYS A 73 8.73 0.06 27.94
CA CYS A 73 8.82 1.34 28.62
C CYS A 73 10.25 1.69 29.05
N TYR A 74 10.53 2.98 29.20
CA TYR A 74 11.80 3.48 29.71
C TYR A 74 11.61 4.68 30.61
N TRP A 75 12.52 4.83 31.57
CA TRP A 75 12.47 5.89 32.56
C TRP A 75 13.43 7.01 32.19
N THR A 76 12.93 8.24 32.07
CA THR A 76 13.77 9.44 31.91
C THR A 76 13.68 10.33 33.13
N THR A 77 14.78 10.95 33.49
CA THR A 77 14.82 12.04 34.46
C THR A 77 15.02 13.35 33.73
N THR A 78 13.94 14.07 33.46
CA THR A 78 14.00 15.41 32.86
C THR A 78 13.79 16.42 34.00
N GLY A 79 14.87 17.00 34.51
CA GLY A 79 14.83 17.87 35.70
C GLY A 79 14.62 17.10 37.01
N MET A 80 13.79 17.62 37.92
CA MET A 80 13.57 17.04 39.26
C MET A 80 12.47 15.97 39.34
N ARG A 81 11.82 15.61 38.23
CA ARG A 81 10.80 14.55 38.19
C ARG A 81 11.16 13.54 37.11
N GLY A 82 11.13 12.26 37.47
CA GLY A 82 11.23 11.19 36.49
C GLY A 82 9.87 10.85 35.90
N ALA A 83 9.86 10.40 34.66
CA ALA A 83 8.66 9.98 33.94
C ALA A 83 8.94 8.69 33.17
N CYS A 84 7.92 7.85 33.05
CA CYS A 84 7.97 6.61 32.29
C CYS A 84 7.31 6.81 30.92
N HIS A 85 8.05 6.52 29.86
CA HIS A 85 7.63 6.75 28.47
C HIS A 85 7.63 5.43 27.69
N SER A 86 6.82 5.37 26.64
CA SER A 86 6.84 4.21 25.72
C SER A 86 8.00 4.34 24.73
N TYR A 87 8.70 3.24 24.48
CA TYR A 87 9.71 3.19 23.41
C TYR A 87 9.14 3.49 22.01
N LEU A 88 7.82 3.36 21.82
CA LEU A 88 7.16 3.66 20.54
C LEU A 88 7.00 5.15 20.26
N GLU A 89 7.05 6.00 21.29
CA GLU A 89 6.86 7.46 21.21
C GLU A 89 8.20 8.22 21.28
N LEU A 90 9.32 7.51 21.22
CA LEU A 90 10.65 8.06 21.46
C LEU A 90 11.10 8.93 20.28
N ASP A 91 11.00 10.25 20.45
CA ASP A 91 11.60 11.23 19.55
C ASP A 91 13.02 11.54 20.04
N CYS A 92 14.02 10.87 19.45
CA CYS A 92 15.42 11.06 19.81
C CYS A 92 15.88 12.52 19.69
N THR A 93 15.18 13.37 18.92
CA THR A 93 15.54 14.79 18.79
C THR A 93 15.37 15.59 20.08
N GLN A 94 14.65 15.04 21.07
CA GLN A 94 14.45 15.68 22.38
C GLN A 94 15.66 15.58 23.32
N TYR A 95 16.66 14.74 23.00
CA TYR A 95 17.87 14.62 23.82
C TYR A 95 18.94 15.60 23.36
N SER A 96 19.20 16.62 24.19
CA SER A 96 20.27 17.60 23.99
C SER A 96 21.61 17.20 24.62
N GLU A 97 21.69 16.05 25.29
CA GLU A 97 22.87 15.59 26.02
C GLU A 97 23.26 14.16 25.61
N SER A 98 24.57 13.93 25.40
CA SER A 98 25.09 12.64 24.93
C SER A 98 24.79 11.48 25.87
N GLN A 99 24.79 11.73 27.19
CA GLN A 99 24.53 10.72 28.21
C GLN A 99 23.05 10.30 28.21
N SER A 100 22.14 11.24 28.00
CA SER A 100 20.71 10.98 27.88
C SER A 100 20.38 10.24 26.58
N CYS A 101 21.05 10.59 25.48
CA CYS A 101 20.94 9.86 24.20
C CYS A 101 21.45 8.42 24.31
N SER A 102 22.59 8.20 25.00
CA SER A 102 23.21 6.87 25.16
C SER A 102 22.39 5.92 26.03
N ASN A 103 21.48 6.45 26.85
CA ASN A 103 20.56 5.66 27.67
C ASN A 103 19.29 5.24 26.91
N ALA A 104 19.04 5.81 25.72
CA ALA A 104 17.95 5.43 24.85
C ALA A 104 18.48 4.47 23.77
N PRO A 105 18.18 3.15 23.82
CA PRO A 105 18.77 2.15 22.94
C PRO A 105 18.43 2.32 21.45
N GLN A 106 17.43 3.14 21.12
CA GLN A 106 17.06 3.45 19.73
C GLN A 106 17.65 4.77 19.22
N CYS A 107 18.46 5.45 20.02
CA CYS A 107 19.05 6.72 19.66
C CYS A 107 20.57 6.65 19.55
N GLN A 108 21.13 7.39 18.60
CA GLN A 108 22.57 7.57 18.49
C GLN A 108 22.94 9.05 18.54
N TRP A 109 23.97 9.35 19.33
CA TRP A 109 24.54 10.68 19.42
C TRP A 109 25.52 10.92 18.27
N HIS A 110 25.24 11.94 17.45
CA HIS A 110 26.11 12.38 16.37
C HIS A 110 26.93 13.61 16.81
N SER A 111 28.19 13.39 17.16
CA SER A 111 29.13 14.43 17.61
C SER A 111 29.59 15.40 16.52
N THR A 112 29.28 15.13 15.25
CA THR A 112 29.69 15.93 14.09
C THR A 112 28.80 17.13 13.80
N SER A 113 27.67 17.27 14.49
CA SER A 113 26.82 18.46 14.38
C SER A 113 27.26 19.52 15.40
N LEU A 114 27.21 20.81 15.02
CA LEU A 114 27.66 21.97 15.83
C LEU A 114 27.02 22.08 17.24
N LYS A 115 26.03 21.24 17.57
CA LYS A 115 25.44 21.12 18.91
C LYS A 115 25.30 19.69 19.42
N GLY A 116 25.74 18.68 18.68
CA GLY A 116 25.39 17.29 18.93
C GLY A 116 23.89 17.04 18.73
N ALA A 117 23.55 16.01 17.96
CA ALA A 117 22.16 15.68 17.67
C ALA A 117 21.95 14.20 17.95
N CYS A 118 20.87 13.91 18.67
CA CYS A 118 20.43 12.57 18.93
C CYS A 118 19.35 12.22 17.90
N SER A 119 19.55 11.16 17.11
CA SER A 119 18.60 10.74 16.07
C SER A 119 18.22 9.28 16.24
N ASN A 120 17.02 8.94 15.77
CA ASN A 120 16.57 7.55 15.70
C ASN A 120 17.54 6.75 14.84
N LEU A 121 18.00 5.62 15.36
CA LEU A 121 18.79 4.67 14.61
C LEU A 121 17.92 4.06 13.51
N GLY A 122 18.31 4.29 12.25
CA GLY A 122 17.74 3.52 11.14
C GLY A 122 18.18 2.06 11.26
N CYS A 123 17.35 1.11 10.78
CA CYS A 123 17.68 -0.32 10.91
C CYS A 123 19.08 -0.65 10.40
N ARG A 124 19.55 0.02 9.34
CA ARG A 124 20.89 -0.17 8.74
C ARG A 124 22.09 0.08 9.67
N GLN A 125 21.89 0.74 10.80
CA GLN A 125 22.97 1.05 11.73
C GLN A 125 23.29 -0.09 12.70
N PHE A 126 22.43 -1.12 12.79
CA PHE A 126 22.74 -2.33 13.55
C PHE A 126 23.67 -3.23 12.74
N GLN A 127 24.86 -3.50 13.28
CA GLN A 127 25.91 -4.29 12.64
C GLN A 127 25.90 -5.78 13.03
N ASP A 128 25.01 -6.16 13.94
CA ASP A 128 24.86 -7.54 14.42
C ASP A 128 23.39 -7.93 14.64
N SER A 129 23.16 -9.24 14.62
CA SER A 129 21.82 -9.84 14.73
C SER A 129 21.17 -9.63 16.09
N GLN A 130 21.96 -9.54 17.17
CA GLN A 130 21.45 -9.37 18.52
C GLN A 130 20.85 -7.98 18.69
N ASN A 131 21.53 -6.96 18.19
CA ASN A 131 21.10 -5.57 18.27
C ASN A 131 19.98 -5.26 17.28
N CYS A 132 19.96 -5.89 16.11
CA CYS A 132 18.84 -5.77 15.18
C CYS A 132 17.52 -6.29 15.79
N GLY A 133 17.62 -7.33 16.63
CA GLY A 133 16.49 -7.93 17.34
C GLY A 133 15.92 -7.08 18.48
N TYR A 134 16.49 -5.93 18.83
CA TYR A 134 15.92 -5.06 19.87
C TYR A 134 14.69 -4.28 19.41
N ASN A 135 14.47 -4.15 18.10
CA ASN A 135 13.31 -3.48 17.51
C ASN A 135 12.53 -4.44 16.60
N GLN A 136 12.17 -5.63 17.10
CA GLN A 136 11.59 -6.74 16.33
C GLN A 136 10.35 -6.37 15.51
N GLN A 137 9.66 -5.29 15.87
CA GLN A 137 8.47 -4.81 15.15
C GLN A 137 8.81 -4.01 13.89
N LYS A 138 10.03 -3.50 13.75
CA LYS A 138 10.40 -2.57 12.67
C LYS A 138 11.64 -2.99 11.89
N CYS A 139 12.56 -3.71 12.51
CA CYS A 139 13.82 -4.10 11.89
C CYS A 139 13.99 -5.62 11.89
N LYS A 140 14.61 -6.15 10.83
CA LYS A 140 14.85 -7.57 10.65
C LYS A 140 16.29 -7.82 10.22
N TRP A 141 16.96 -8.73 10.92
CA TRP A 141 18.30 -9.17 10.54
C TRP A 141 18.17 -10.09 9.34
N PHE A 142 19.00 -9.87 8.34
CA PHE A 142 19.09 -10.74 7.18
C PHE A 142 20.55 -11.04 6.88
N GLU A 143 20.80 -12.28 6.48
CA GLU A 143 22.07 -12.73 5.93
C GLU A 143 21.80 -13.07 4.48
N ALA A 144 22.38 -12.29 3.58
CA ALA A 144 22.36 -12.52 2.14
C ALA A 144 23.80 -12.74 1.67
N GLY A 145 24.01 -13.35 0.50
CA GLY A 145 25.38 -13.52 0.00
C GLY A 145 26.07 -12.22 -0.42
N ILE A 146 25.35 -11.09 -0.41
CA ILE A 146 25.92 -9.74 -0.57
C ILE A 146 26.30 -9.09 0.78
N GLY A 147 26.04 -9.75 1.91
CA GLY A 147 26.37 -9.27 3.25
C GLY A 147 25.27 -9.57 4.28
N ALA A 148 25.61 -9.39 5.55
CA ALA A 148 24.66 -9.42 6.65
C ALA A 148 24.30 -7.98 7.06
N GLY A 149 23.04 -7.74 7.38
CA GLY A 149 22.60 -6.42 7.80
C GLY A 149 21.23 -6.42 8.44
N CYS A 150 20.84 -5.26 8.95
CA CYS A 150 19.55 -5.04 9.55
C CYS A 150 18.75 -4.06 8.69
N LEU A 151 17.58 -4.48 8.21
CA LEU A 151 16.72 -3.67 7.33
C LEU A 151 15.38 -3.41 8.00
N SER A 152 14.72 -2.33 7.60
CA SER A 152 13.31 -2.17 7.94
C SER A 152 12.47 -3.28 7.29
N LEU A 153 11.28 -3.55 7.81
CA LEU A 153 10.37 -4.54 7.20
C LEU A 153 10.05 -4.20 5.73
N GLU A 154 9.89 -2.91 5.43
CA GLU A 154 9.61 -2.39 4.08
C GLU A 154 10.83 -2.58 3.14
N GLU A 155 12.02 -2.23 3.62
CA GLU A 155 13.27 -2.46 2.89
C GLU A 155 13.50 -3.95 2.63
N TYR A 156 13.25 -4.80 3.63
CA TYR A 156 13.35 -6.25 3.52
C TYR A 156 12.36 -6.83 2.50
N SER A 157 11.11 -6.36 2.50
CA SER A 157 10.09 -6.76 1.53
C SER A 157 10.37 -6.28 0.11
N SER A 158 11.19 -5.23 -0.06
CA SER A 158 11.60 -4.73 -1.38
C SER A 158 12.79 -5.47 -2.00
N LEU A 159 13.48 -6.34 -1.24
CA LEU A 159 14.55 -7.16 -1.77
C LEU A 159 14.01 -8.13 -2.81
N SER A 160 14.77 -8.31 -3.90
CA SER A 160 14.47 -9.33 -4.88
C SER A 160 14.68 -10.71 -4.26
N CYS A 161 13.86 -11.68 -4.61
CA CYS A 161 14.06 -13.05 -4.13
C CYS A 161 15.44 -13.59 -4.52
N SER A 162 16.01 -13.16 -5.65
CA SER A 162 17.36 -13.53 -6.07
C SER A 162 18.47 -13.07 -5.12
N ASP A 163 18.18 -12.12 -4.22
CA ASP A 163 19.15 -11.60 -3.25
C ASP A 163 19.36 -12.58 -2.08
N PHE A 164 18.45 -13.55 -1.90
CA PHE A 164 18.56 -14.55 -0.84
C PHE A 164 19.33 -15.78 -1.33
N ASN A 165 20.50 -16.00 -0.75
CA ASN A 165 21.35 -17.17 -1.04
C ASN A 165 21.14 -18.33 -0.06
N ASP A 166 20.22 -18.18 0.88
CA ASP A 166 19.91 -19.18 1.91
C ASP A 166 18.41 -19.44 2.02
N SER A 167 18.06 -20.69 2.33
CA SER A 167 16.66 -21.12 2.41
C SER A 167 15.87 -20.44 3.53
N ALA A 168 16.51 -20.15 4.66
CA ALA A 168 15.86 -19.56 5.82
C ALA A 168 15.37 -18.12 5.56
N PRO A 169 16.21 -17.17 5.12
CA PRO A 169 15.74 -15.82 4.80
C PRO A 169 14.79 -15.82 3.59
N CYS A 170 15.00 -16.68 2.60
CA CYS A 170 14.09 -16.80 1.46
C CYS A 170 12.66 -17.16 1.89
N LYS A 171 12.49 -18.21 2.71
CA LYS A 171 11.18 -18.67 3.21
C LYS A 171 10.48 -17.66 4.12
N GLN A 172 11.22 -16.70 4.67
CA GLN A 172 10.68 -15.65 5.50
C GLN A 172 10.14 -14.46 4.70
N ASN A 173 10.52 -14.31 3.43
CA ASN A 173 9.89 -13.33 2.55
C ASN A 173 8.60 -13.95 1.97
N PRO A 174 7.42 -13.35 2.22
CA PRO A 174 6.13 -13.92 1.81
C PRO A 174 5.94 -13.98 0.29
N THR A 175 6.78 -13.27 -0.47
CA THR A 175 6.74 -13.25 -1.94
C THR A 175 7.73 -14.21 -2.58
N CYS A 176 8.54 -14.92 -1.78
CA CYS A 176 9.61 -15.79 -2.25
C CYS A 176 9.44 -17.25 -1.83
N TYR A 177 10.10 -18.14 -2.57
CA TYR A 177 10.23 -19.54 -2.22
C TYR A 177 11.60 -20.10 -2.60
N TRP A 178 11.96 -21.18 -1.92
CA TRP A 178 13.26 -21.83 -2.07
C TRP A 178 13.12 -23.17 -2.79
N THR A 179 13.87 -23.38 -3.87
CA THR A 179 13.93 -24.68 -4.56
C THR A 179 15.01 -25.57 -3.96
N THR A 180 14.71 -26.85 -3.74
CA THR A 180 15.68 -27.82 -3.21
C THR A 180 16.44 -28.58 -4.29
N THR A 181 15.92 -28.62 -5.53
CA THR A 181 16.38 -29.53 -6.58
C THR A 181 16.49 -28.83 -7.94
N GLY A 182 17.41 -29.32 -8.80
CA GLY A 182 17.58 -28.87 -10.19
C GLY A 182 18.43 -27.61 -10.42
N MET A 183 18.44 -26.66 -9.49
CA MET A 183 19.35 -25.50 -9.47
C MET A 183 19.87 -25.36 -8.04
N ARG A 184 21.19 -25.30 -7.83
CA ARG A 184 21.85 -25.14 -6.53
C ARG A 184 21.02 -24.18 -5.68
N GLY A 185 20.41 -24.68 -4.60
CA GLY A 185 19.26 -24.05 -3.92
C GLY A 185 19.19 -22.54 -4.12
N ALA A 186 18.11 -22.09 -4.75
CA ALA A 186 17.94 -20.70 -5.16
C ALA A 186 16.59 -20.21 -4.67
N CYS A 187 16.56 -18.91 -4.38
CA CYS A 187 15.35 -18.23 -3.98
C CYS A 187 14.72 -17.54 -5.19
N HIS A 188 13.42 -17.75 -5.37
CA HIS A 188 12.65 -17.28 -6.52
C HIS A 188 11.39 -16.54 -6.08
N SER A 189 10.93 -15.60 -6.90
CA SER A 189 9.65 -14.91 -6.66
C SER A 189 8.48 -15.78 -7.09
N TYR A 190 7.40 -15.77 -6.30
CA TYR A 190 6.14 -16.39 -6.70
C TYR A 190 5.52 -15.69 -7.93
N LEU A 191 5.75 -14.39 -8.13
CA LEU A 191 5.03 -13.59 -9.12
C LEU A 191 5.46 -13.86 -10.57
N ASP A 192 6.68 -14.32 -10.79
CA ASP A 192 7.30 -14.47 -12.12
C ASP A 192 7.62 -15.92 -12.48
N PHE A 193 7.12 -16.89 -11.70
CA PHE A 193 7.53 -18.26 -11.87
C PHE A 193 6.63 -19.06 -12.81
N ASP A 194 7.26 -19.76 -13.75
CA ASP A 194 6.62 -20.70 -14.64
C ASP A 194 6.71 -22.12 -14.05
N CYS A 195 5.58 -22.62 -13.53
CA CYS A 195 5.47 -23.95 -12.94
C CYS A 195 5.97 -25.06 -13.87
N THR A 196 5.93 -24.88 -15.20
CA THR A 196 6.38 -25.90 -16.16
C THR A 196 7.87 -26.23 -16.07
N LYS A 197 8.64 -25.41 -15.35
CA LYS A 197 10.06 -25.66 -15.07
C LYS A 197 10.30 -26.78 -14.06
N PHE A 198 9.29 -27.17 -13.28
CA PHE A 198 9.44 -28.26 -12.31
C PHE A 198 9.28 -29.62 -12.99
N THR A 199 10.34 -30.41 -12.90
CA THR A 199 10.36 -31.81 -13.37
C THR A 199 10.03 -32.82 -12.27
N GLU A 200 9.90 -32.36 -11.02
CA GLU A 200 9.67 -33.18 -9.83
C GLU A 200 8.43 -32.71 -9.08
N SER A 201 7.63 -33.65 -8.58
CA SER A 201 6.38 -33.34 -7.87
C SER A 201 6.62 -32.59 -6.57
N GLN A 202 7.72 -32.88 -5.87
CA GLN A 202 8.06 -32.26 -4.60
C GLN A 202 8.30 -30.75 -4.75
N ASP A 203 9.06 -30.35 -5.77
CA ASP A 203 9.31 -28.93 -6.03
C ASP A 203 8.05 -28.22 -6.55
N CYS A 204 7.27 -28.90 -7.41
CA CYS A 204 5.99 -28.36 -7.88
C CYS A 204 5.03 -28.08 -6.72
N SER A 205 4.90 -29.01 -5.77
CA SER A 205 4.03 -28.86 -4.60
C SER A 205 4.55 -27.87 -3.56
N ALA A 206 5.81 -27.44 -3.65
CA ALA A 206 6.37 -26.41 -2.77
C ALA A 206 5.91 -24.99 -3.16
N VAL A 207 5.37 -24.82 -4.37
CA VAL A 207 4.91 -23.53 -4.89
C VAL A 207 3.37 -23.47 -4.87
N PRO A 208 2.75 -22.55 -4.10
CA PRO A 208 1.30 -22.50 -3.93
C PRO A 208 0.50 -22.30 -5.22
N GLN A 209 1.05 -21.61 -6.24
CA GLN A 209 0.39 -21.44 -7.53
C GLN A 209 0.61 -22.59 -8.53
N CYS A 210 1.28 -23.67 -8.12
CA CYS A 210 1.59 -24.80 -8.99
C CYS A 210 0.80 -26.05 -8.61
N GLN A 211 0.43 -26.83 -9.61
CA GLN A 211 -0.21 -28.13 -9.44
C GLN A 211 0.56 -29.20 -10.20
N TRP A 212 0.90 -30.29 -9.51
CA TRP A 212 1.43 -31.47 -10.16
C TRP A 212 0.29 -32.30 -10.74
N ASN A 213 0.24 -32.39 -12.06
CA ASN A 213 -0.72 -33.21 -12.76
C ASN A 213 -0.12 -34.59 -13.03
N THR A 214 -0.77 -35.64 -12.52
CA THR A 214 -0.37 -37.05 -12.71
C THR A 214 -0.91 -37.67 -13.99
N THR A 215 -1.69 -36.94 -14.81
CA THR A 215 -2.18 -37.46 -16.10
C THR A 215 -1.05 -37.50 -17.14
N GLY A 216 -0.39 -38.65 -17.24
CA GLY A 216 0.65 -38.94 -18.24
C GLY A 216 1.74 -39.89 -17.73
N MET A 217 2.59 -40.41 -18.63
CA MET A 217 3.74 -41.27 -18.24
C MET A 217 4.84 -40.52 -17.48
N ARG A 218 4.84 -39.18 -17.55
CA ARG A 218 5.66 -38.29 -16.71
C ARG A 218 4.70 -37.21 -16.23
N GLY A 219 4.48 -37.11 -14.93
CA GLY A 219 3.67 -36.02 -14.38
C GLY A 219 4.25 -34.67 -14.82
N ALA A 220 3.38 -33.66 -14.94
CA ALA A 220 3.77 -32.33 -15.36
C ALA A 220 3.27 -31.30 -14.35
N CYS A 221 4.10 -30.31 -14.06
CA CYS A 221 3.72 -29.19 -13.22
C CYS A 221 3.09 -28.09 -14.08
N SER A 222 1.94 -27.58 -13.67
CA SER A 222 1.24 -26.48 -14.35
C SER A 222 0.82 -25.40 -13.37
N ASN A 223 0.63 -24.18 -13.86
CA ASN A 223 0.04 -23.12 -13.05
C ASN A 223 -1.42 -23.47 -12.72
N LEU A 224 -1.84 -23.19 -11.48
CA LEU A 224 -3.24 -23.22 -11.09
C LEU A 224 -4.03 -22.14 -11.85
N GLY A 225 -5.28 -22.47 -12.20
CA GLY A 225 -6.25 -21.48 -12.64
C GLY A 225 -6.61 -20.53 -11.48
N CYS A 226 -7.02 -19.30 -11.78
CA CYS A 226 -7.37 -18.32 -10.74
C CYS A 226 -8.48 -18.86 -9.82
N GLU A 227 -9.46 -19.56 -10.38
CA GLU A 227 -10.60 -20.16 -9.69
C GLU A 227 -10.22 -21.23 -8.63
N GLN A 228 -8.97 -21.71 -8.67
CA GLN A 228 -8.47 -22.71 -7.74
C GLN A 228 -7.97 -22.09 -6.41
N PHE A 229 -7.62 -20.80 -6.40
CA PHE A 229 -7.25 -20.09 -5.17
C PHE A 229 -8.48 -19.83 -4.30
N LYS A 230 -8.35 -20.07 -2.98
CA LYS A 230 -9.47 -20.05 -2.02
C LYS A 230 -9.46 -18.85 -1.09
N ASP A 231 -8.43 -18.03 -1.14
CA ASP A 231 -8.28 -16.85 -0.31
C ASP A 231 -7.50 -15.74 -1.04
N ASP A 232 -7.62 -14.52 -0.54
CA ASP A 232 -7.00 -13.32 -1.09
C ASP A 232 -5.46 -13.43 -1.16
N LYS A 233 -4.86 -13.98 -0.10
CA LYS A 233 -3.41 -14.08 0.01
C LYS A 233 -2.85 -15.02 -1.06
N THR A 234 -3.48 -16.18 -1.29
CA THR A 234 -3.04 -17.13 -2.30
C THR A 234 -3.37 -16.66 -3.72
N CYS A 235 -4.48 -15.95 -3.91
CA CYS A 235 -4.81 -15.32 -5.18
C CYS A 235 -3.74 -14.32 -5.64
N GLY A 236 -3.19 -13.53 -4.70
CA GLY A 236 -2.15 -12.54 -4.95
C GLY A 236 -0.79 -13.12 -5.39
N PHE A 237 -0.58 -14.44 -5.32
CA PHE A 237 0.65 -15.06 -5.82
C PHE A 237 0.73 -15.13 -7.34
N ASN A 238 -0.41 -15.01 -8.04
CA ASN A 238 -0.45 -14.95 -9.49
C ASN A 238 -0.81 -13.54 -9.94
N SER A 239 0.13 -12.84 -10.58
CA SER A 239 -0.06 -11.48 -11.10
C SER A 239 -1.17 -11.35 -12.15
N LYS A 240 -1.66 -12.48 -12.70
CA LYS A 240 -2.78 -12.53 -13.64
C LYS A 240 -4.13 -12.77 -12.96
N CYS A 241 -4.16 -12.89 -11.64
CA CYS A 241 -5.36 -13.09 -10.85
C CYS A 241 -5.58 -11.92 -9.89
N LYS A 242 -6.84 -11.69 -9.53
CA LYS A 242 -7.22 -10.68 -8.54
C LYS A 242 -8.38 -11.19 -7.69
N TRP A 243 -8.24 -11.02 -6.38
CA TRP A 243 -9.29 -11.39 -5.45
C TRP A 243 -10.45 -10.41 -5.55
N PHE A 244 -11.66 -10.95 -5.61
CA PHE A 244 -12.89 -10.18 -5.73
C PHE A 244 -13.89 -10.63 -4.67
N ASN A 245 -14.35 -9.67 -3.86
CA ASN A 245 -15.39 -9.87 -2.85
C ASN A 245 -16.72 -9.31 -3.37
N TYR A 246 -17.73 -10.16 -3.54
CA TYR A 246 -19.07 -9.81 -4.05
C TYR A 246 -20.17 -10.14 -3.04
N GLY A 247 -20.03 -9.66 -1.80
CA GLY A 247 -20.95 -9.95 -0.70
C GLY A 247 -20.50 -11.15 0.12
N MET A 248 -21.43 -12.09 0.35
CA MET A 248 -21.16 -13.35 1.07
C MET A 248 -20.29 -14.36 0.31
N ARG A 249 -19.81 -13.99 -0.88
CA ARG A 249 -18.98 -14.83 -1.73
C ARG A 249 -17.76 -14.06 -2.15
N SER A 250 -16.66 -14.78 -2.27
CA SER A 250 -15.40 -14.27 -2.72
C SER A 250 -14.81 -15.26 -3.70
N ALA A 251 -14.14 -14.76 -4.72
CA ALA A 251 -13.44 -15.58 -5.70
C ALA A 251 -12.17 -14.89 -6.16
N CYS A 252 -11.20 -15.72 -6.55
CA CYS A 252 -10.04 -15.27 -7.28
C CYS A 252 -10.35 -15.36 -8.77
N LEU A 253 -10.34 -14.20 -9.45
CA LEU A 253 -10.70 -14.08 -10.86
C LEU A 253 -9.47 -13.81 -11.69
N SER A 254 -9.45 -14.25 -12.95
CA SER A 254 -8.46 -13.74 -13.89
C SER A 254 -8.61 -12.24 -14.10
N MET A 255 -7.55 -11.53 -14.49
CA MET A 255 -7.64 -10.10 -14.80
C MET A 255 -8.66 -9.79 -15.91
N GLU A 256 -8.85 -10.71 -16.86
CA GLU A 256 -9.89 -10.60 -17.88
C GLU A 256 -11.29 -10.67 -17.29
N GLU A 257 -11.57 -11.66 -16.43
CA GLU A 257 -12.86 -11.77 -15.73
C GLU A 257 -13.09 -10.62 -14.77
N TYR A 258 -12.05 -10.19 -14.06
CA TYR A 258 -12.10 -9.04 -13.16
C TYR A 258 -12.46 -7.75 -13.93
N SER A 259 -11.98 -7.58 -15.17
CA SER A 259 -12.33 -6.41 -15.99
C SER A 259 -13.80 -6.38 -16.44
N LYS A 260 -14.50 -7.53 -16.37
CA LYS A 260 -15.93 -7.63 -16.69
C LYS A 260 -16.82 -7.33 -15.48
N ILE A 261 -16.23 -7.15 -14.29
CA ILE A 261 -16.96 -6.75 -13.08
C ILE A 261 -17.50 -5.35 -13.25
N THR A 262 -18.80 -5.23 -13.06
CA THR A 262 -19.56 -3.99 -13.07
C THR A 262 -19.89 -3.55 -11.65
N CYS A 263 -20.37 -2.31 -11.49
CA CYS A 263 -20.81 -1.84 -10.19
C CYS A 263 -21.95 -2.70 -9.61
N TYR A 264 -22.79 -3.30 -10.46
CA TYR A 264 -23.91 -4.14 -10.02
C TYR A 264 -23.49 -5.47 -9.41
N ASP A 265 -22.24 -5.91 -9.62
CA ASP A 265 -21.71 -7.14 -9.05
C ASP A 265 -21.29 -6.98 -7.58
N TYR A 266 -21.16 -5.73 -7.09
CA TYR A 266 -20.85 -5.45 -5.69
C TYR A 266 -22.13 -5.51 -4.84
N ASN A 267 -22.22 -6.50 -3.97
CA ASN A 267 -23.31 -6.65 -3.01
C ASN A 267 -23.06 -5.99 -1.65
N ASP A 268 -21.89 -5.35 -1.47
CA ASP A 268 -21.48 -4.71 -0.22
C ASP A 268 -21.00 -3.28 -0.45
N SER A 269 -21.24 -2.42 0.55
CA SER A 269 -20.90 -1.00 0.48
C SER A 269 -19.40 -0.72 0.42
N GLN A 270 -18.58 -1.49 1.13
CA GLN A 270 -17.13 -1.29 1.20
C GLN A 270 -16.45 -1.50 -0.17
N PRO A 271 -16.58 -2.68 -0.82
CA PRO A 271 -15.91 -2.89 -2.10
C PRO A 271 -16.51 -2.01 -3.22
N CYS A 272 -17.80 -1.65 -3.13
CA CYS A 272 -18.41 -0.66 -4.02
C CYS A 272 -17.72 0.71 -3.92
N LYS A 273 -17.54 1.22 -2.70
CA LYS A 273 -16.91 2.54 -2.43
C LYS A 273 -15.43 2.59 -2.78
N GLN A 274 -14.74 1.46 -2.81
CA GLN A 274 -13.34 1.38 -3.25
C GLN A 274 -13.20 1.53 -4.77
N ASN A 275 -14.26 1.27 -5.53
CA ASN A 275 -14.26 1.47 -6.97
C ASN A 275 -14.72 2.90 -7.30
N SER A 276 -13.83 3.71 -7.86
CA SER A 276 -14.08 5.12 -8.16
C SER A 276 -15.18 5.37 -9.19
N SER A 277 -15.55 4.36 -10.00
CA SER A 277 -16.68 4.47 -10.95
C SER A 277 -18.03 4.06 -10.36
N CYS A 278 -18.06 3.62 -9.10
CA CYS A 278 -19.24 3.08 -8.45
C CYS A 278 -19.67 3.90 -7.23
N TYR A 279 -20.96 3.85 -6.94
CA TYR A 279 -21.58 4.48 -5.77
C TYR A 279 -22.53 3.52 -5.07
N TRP A 280 -22.48 3.52 -3.75
CA TRP A 280 -23.38 2.71 -2.93
C TRP A 280 -24.58 3.53 -2.47
N THR A 281 -25.78 3.11 -2.85
CA THR A 281 -27.03 3.67 -2.32
C THR A 281 -27.54 2.80 -1.18
N THR A 282 -28.25 3.41 -0.23
CA THR A 282 -29.08 2.69 0.74
C THR A 282 -30.57 2.76 0.40
N THR A 283 -30.92 3.11 -0.85
CA THR A 283 -32.33 3.20 -1.27
C THR A 283 -32.96 1.81 -1.34
N GLY A 284 -33.92 1.53 -0.45
CA GLY A 284 -34.63 0.25 -0.35
C GLY A 284 -34.21 -0.60 0.86
N MET A 285 -34.68 -1.85 0.93
CA MET A 285 -34.36 -2.76 2.06
C MET A 285 -32.95 -3.36 2.01
N ARG A 286 -32.29 -3.31 0.85
CA ARG A 286 -30.91 -3.78 0.66
C ARG A 286 -30.21 -2.71 -0.16
N GLY A 287 -29.15 -2.12 0.39
CA GLY A 287 -28.34 -1.17 -0.38
C GLY A 287 -27.83 -1.82 -1.66
N ALA A 288 -27.57 -1.00 -2.67
CA ALA A 288 -27.14 -1.46 -3.98
C ALA A 288 -25.97 -0.61 -4.48
N CYS A 289 -25.07 -1.25 -5.20
CA CYS A 289 -23.98 -0.57 -5.87
C CYS A 289 -24.36 -0.23 -7.31
N HIS A 290 -24.16 1.01 -7.70
CA HIS A 290 -24.53 1.54 -9.00
C HIS A 290 -23.33 2.17 -9.68
N SER A 291 -23.32 2.10 -11.01
CA SER A 291 -22.43 2.91 -11.84
C SER A 291 -22.84 4.37 -11.71
N TYR A 292 -21.88 5.27 -11.51
CA TYR A 292 -22.18 6.69 -11.66
C TYR A 292 -22.77 6.97 -13.05
N LEU A 293 -22.28 6.32 -14.11
CA LEU A 293 -22.73 6.60 -15.48
C LEU A 293 -24.20 6.27 -15.75
N ASP A 294 -24.76 5.31 -15.01
CA ASP A 294 -26.09 4.74 -15.27
C ASP A 294 -27.10 5.06 -14.17
N PHE A 295 -26.72 5.88 -13.18
CA PHE A 295 -27.60 6.21 -12.08
C PHE A 295 -28.64 7.25 -12.48
N ASP A 296 -29.91 6.88 -12.35
CA ASP A 296 -31.03 7.80 -12.53
C ASP A 296 -31.29 8.60 -11.25
N CYS A 297 -30.82 9.85 -11.24
CA CYS A 297 -31.03 10.79 -10.14
C CYS A 297 -32.50 10.98 -9.76
N THR A 298 -33.45 10.75 -10.68
CA THR A 298 -34.88 10.94 -10.39
C THR A 298 -35.43 9.96 -9.35
N GLN A 299 -34.68 8.91 -9.02
CA GLN A 299 -35.04 7.97 -7.94
C GLN A 299 -34.94 8.59 -6.54
N PHE A 300 -34.24 9.73 -6.37
CA PHE A 300 -34.17 10.40 -5.08
C PHE A 300 -35.39 11.32 -4.87
N THR A 301 -36.18 10.99 -3.84
CA THR A 301 -37.32 11.79 -3.38
C THR A 301 -36.96 12.77 -2.26
N GLU A 302 -35.71 12.76 -1.79
CA GLU A 302 -35.21 13.61 -0.71
C GLU A 302 -33.93 14.34 -1.13
N SER A 303 -33.84 15.63 -0.79
CA SER A 303 -32.70 16.49 -1.16
C SER A 303 -31.37 15.99 -0.63
N GLN A 304 -31.36 15.51 0.61
CA GLN A 304 -30.19 14.97 1.30
C GLN A 304 -29.59 13.76 0.59
N ASN A 305 -30.41 12.92 -0.06
CA ASN A 305 -29.90 11.78 -0.82
C ASN A 305 -29.39 12.19 -2.20
N CYS A 306 -30.05 13.18 -2.84
CA CYS A 306 -29.64 13.70 -4.13
C CYS A 306 -28.22 14.27 -4.14
N SER A 307 -27.84 15.00 -3.09
CA SER A 307 -26.50 15.62 -2.99
C SER A 307 -25.37 14.62 -2.75
N THR A 308 -25.66 13.35 -2.48
CA THR A 308 -24.61 12.34 -2.25
C THR A 308 -24.03 11.77 -3.53
N VAL A 309 -24.68 12.00 -4.67
CA VAL A 309 -24.22 11.55 -5.99
C VAL A 309 -23.74 12.78 -6.78
N PRO A 310 -22.46 12.87 -7.17
CA PRO A 310 -21.88 14.09 -7.75
C PRO A 310 -22.57 14.61 -9.02
N GLN A 311 -23.22 13.73 -9.79
CA GLN A 311 -23.93 14.12 -11.02
C GLN A 311 -25.42 14.45 -10.79
N CYS A 312 -25.90 14.37 -9.56
CA CYS A 312 -27.28 14.65 -9.20
C CYS A 312 -27.38 16.04 -8.58
N GLN A 313 -28.40 16.80 -9.00
CA GLN A 313 -28.73 18.09 -8.38
C GLN A 313 -30.19 18.13 -7.94
N TRP A 314 -30.39 18.59 -6.72
CA TRP A 314 -31.72 18.83 -6.20
C TRP A 314 -32.25 20.15 -6.75
N ASN A 315 -33.31 20.06 -7.55
CA ASN A 315 -33.99 21.21 -8.10
C ASN A 315 -35.13 21.64 -7.16
N THR A 316 -35.06 22.85 -6.62
CA THR A 316 -36.08 23.43 -5.73
C THR A 316 -37.21 24.13 -6.49
N THR A 317 -37.12 24.26 -7.82
CA THR A 317 -38.14 24.92 -8.64
C THR A 317 -39.36 24.01 -8.82
N GLY A 318 -40.34 24.12 -7.92
CA GLY A 318 -41.61 23.38 -7.93
C GLY A 318 -42.16 23.13 -6.53
N MET A 319 -43.46 22.81 -6.40
CA MET A 319 -44.11 22.54 -5.08
C MET A 319 -43.59 21.27 -4.38
N ARG A 320 -42.83 20.42 -5.07
CA ARG A 320 -42.06 19.30 -4.51
C ARG A 320 -40.73 19.30 -5.25
N GLY A 321 -39.63 19.62 -4.57
CA GLY A 321 -38.31 19.54 -5.18
C GLY A 321 -38.06 18.15 -5.76
N ALA A 322 -37.30 18.08 -6.85
CA ALA A 322 -37.00 16.83 -7.54
C ALA A 322 -35.50 16.74 -7.80
N CYS A 323 -34.95 15.55 -7.66
CA CYS A 323 -33.57 15.29 -8.04
C CYS A 323 -33.48 15.04 -9.54
N SER A 324 -32.54 15.69 -10.22
CA SER A 324 -32.31 15.56 -11.65
C SER A 324 -30.84 15.36 -11.96
N ASN A 325 -30.53 14.68 -13.06
CA ASN A 325 -29.17 14.64 -13.59
C ASN A 325 -28.70 16.06 -13.93
N LEU A 326 -27.50 16.42 -13.48
CA LEU A 326 -26.83 17.65 -13.89
C LEU A 326 -26.68 17.65 -15.42
N GLY A 327 -27.13 18.73 -16.06
CA GLY A 327 -26.73 18.98 -17.44
C GLY A 327 -25.22 19.25 -17.48
N CYS A 328 -24.53 18.90 -18.57
CA CYS A 328 -23.07 19.08 -18.67
C CYS A 328 -22.63 20.49 -18.29
N GLN A 329 -23.41 21.52 -18.64
CA GLN A 329 -23.10 22.92 -18.37
C GLN A 329 -23.04 23.31 -16.87
N GLN A 330 -23.50 22.44 -15.97
CA GLN A 330 -23.54 22.73 -14.54
C GLN A 330 -22.31 22.20 -13.77
N PHE A 331 -21.42 21.44 -14.42
CA PHE A 331 -20.13 21.09 -13.82
C PHE A 331 -19.17 22.28 -13.90
N LEU A 332 -18.62 22.66 -12.74
CA LEU A 332 -17.78 23.85 -12.58
C LEU A 332 -16.27 23.56 -12.72
N ASP A 333 -15.88 22.29 -12.76
CA ASP A 333 -14.48 21.88 -12.86
C ASP A 333 -14.31 20.66 -13.78
N SER A 334 -13.08 20.47 -14.24
CA SER A 334 -12.74 19.41 -15.20
C SER A 334 -12.83 18.01 -14.61
N GLN A 335 -12.59 17.83 -13.31
CA GLN A 335 -12.67 16.51 -12.66
C GLN A 335 -14.13 16.06 -12.61
N THR A 336 -15.02 16.91 -12.12
CA THR A 336 -16.44 16.57 -12.01
C THR A 336 -17.11 16.38 -13.36
N CYS A 337 -16.72 17.19 -14.35
CA CYS A 337 -17.15 17.03 -15.73
C CYS A 337 -16.77 15.66 -16.32
N SER A 338 -15.55 15.17 -16.03
CA SER A 338 -15.03 13.91 -16.58
C SER A 338 -15.74 12.66 -16.04
N PHE A 339 -16.51 12.77 -14.95
CA PHE A 339 -17.31 11.65 -14.45
C PHE A 339 -18.51 11.33 -15.33
N ASN A 340 -18.98 12.27 -16.15
CA ASN A 340 -20.08 12.03 -17.08
C ASN A 340 -19.54 11.83 -18.50
N GLN A 341 -19.56 10.60 -19.00
CA GLN A 341 -19.09 10.27 -20.37
C GLN A 341 -19.88 10.95 -21.49
N LYS A 342 -21.04 11.54 -21.22
CA LYS A 342 -21.78 12.36 -22.19
C LYS A 342 -21.29 13.80 -22.20
N CYS A 343 -20.38 14.16 -21.31
CA CYS A 343 -19.81 15.48 -21.17
C CYS A 343 -18.29 15.46 -21.41
N LYS A 344 -17.73 16.59 -21.79
CA LYS A 344 -16.29 16.81 -21.83
C LYS A 344 -15.94 18.22 -21.41
N TRP A 345 -14.74 18.37 -20.87
CA TRP A 345 -14.20 19.68 -20.53
C TRP A 345 -13.72 20.38 -21.80
N SER A 346 -14.36 21.49 -22.15
CA SER A 346 -13.98 22.35 -23.27
C SER A 346 -12.72 23.16 -22.94
N THR A 347 -11.97 23.54 -23.97
CA THR A 347 -10.86 24.51 -23.86
C THR A 347 -11.30 25.89 -23.37
N THR A 348 -12.61 26.19 -23.40
CA THR A 348 -13.20 27.42 -22.85
C THR A 348 -13.48 27.35 -21.35
N ASN A 349 -12.93 26.36 -20.63
CA ASN A 349 -13.19 26.13 -19.20
C ASN A 349 -14.67 25.94 -18.87
N ALA A 350 -15.39 25.20 -19.71
CA ALA A 350 -16.78 24.84 -19.49
C ALA A 350 -16.98 23.36 -19.80
N CYS A 351 -17.85 22.70 -19.03
CA CYS A 351 -18.24 21.33 -19.32
C CYS A 351 -19.39 21.32 -20.35
N ILE A 352 -19.18 20.69 -21.50
CA ILE A 352 -20.13 20.67 -22.62
C ILE A 352 -20.55 19.24 -22.96
N SER A 353 -21.68 19.07 -23.65
CA SER A 353 -22.10 17.76 -24.13
C SER A 353 -21.18 17.28 -25.26
N ASN A 354 -20.81 16.00 -25.27
CA ASN A 354 -20.06 15.37 -26.35
C ASN A 354 -20.78 15.43 -27.71
N GLN A 355 -22.10 15.67 -27.71
CA GLN A 355 -22.86 15.83 -28.96
C GLN A 355 -22.85 17.27 -29.51
N GLN A 356 -22.36 18.27 -28.76
CA GLN A 356 -22.43 19.67 -29.18
C GLN A 356 -21.32 20.12 -30.14
N GLU A 357 -20.28 19.32 -30.38
CA GLU A 357 -19.17 19.68 -31.28
C GLU A 357 -19.35 19.29 -32.76
N MET A 358 -20.48 18.70 -33.13
CA MET A 358 -20.76 18.39 -34.53
C MET A 358 -21.34 19.57 -35.34
N TYR A 359 -21.25 20.81 -34.83
CA TYR A 359 -21.76 22.02 -35.49
C TYR A 359 -20.78 23.17 -35.47
#